data_AF-A0A7X7CDN7-F1
#
_entry.id   AF-A0A7X7CDN7-F1
#
_cell.length_a   1.000
_cell.length_b   1.000
_cell.length_c   1.000
_cell.angle_alpha   90.00
_cell.angle_beta   90.00
_cell.angle_gamma   90.00
#
_symmetry.space_group_name_H-M   'P 1'
#
loop_
_entity.id
_entity.type
_entity.pdbx_description
1 polymer ?
#
loop_
_entity_poly.entity_id
_entity_poly.type
_entity_poly.pdbx_seq_one_letter_code
_entity_poly.pdbx_strand_id
1 'polypeptide(L)'
;GVAAMAPAANLPVVLDELADSVIGGVFGSFALAAYAGSYPDVEARDYVRPGARLMVQSMQQRCLTDPGTLVSLATAVFSDAAPWSRNPAEGALGRRLEENIPTLPISFPVLLAQGGADTLISSAAQDSYVADRCAAGQQINYRTYEGRDHMGLVTDGSALLPELYEWTADRLTRAPAVDTC
;
A
#
# COMPACT_ATOMS: atom_id res chain seq x y z
N GLY A 1 -1.48 0.53 21.42
CA GLY A 1 -1.10 1.43 20.29
C GLY A 1 -1.30 0.67 19.00
N VAL A 2 -1.27 1.37 17.87
CA VAL A 2 -1.28 0.79 16.52
C VAL A 2 0.06 1.11 15.86
N ALA A 3 0.73 0.11 15.30
CA ALA A 3 1.93 0.31 14.49
C ALA A 3 1.67 -0.18 13.06
N ALA A 4 2.04 0.63 12.08
CA ALA A 4 1.95 0.32 10.66
C ALA A 4 3.30 0.58 9.99
N MET A 5 3.71 -0.29 9.07
CA MET A 5 5.02 -0.26 8.40
C MET A 5 4.78 -0.27 6.90
N ALA A 6 5.22 0.77 6.21
CA ALA A 6 4.94 1.06 4.79
C ALA A 6 3.47 0.77 4.40
N PRO A 7 2.46 1.30 5.12
CA PRO A 7 1.07 1.00 4.80
C PRO A 7 0.63 1.68 3.50
N ALA A 8 -0.15 0.97 2.67
CA ALA A 8 -0.85 1.58 1.53
C ALA A 8 -2.05 2.42 1.99
N ALA A 9 -1.81 3.49 2.75
CA ALA A 9 -2.86 4.26 3.41
C ALA A 9 -3.60 5.22 2.46
N ASN A 10 -2.88 5.85 1.53
CA ASN A 10 -3.46 6.69 0.48
C ASN A 10 -3.71 5.86 -0.79
N LEU A 11 -4.77 5.05 -0.77
CA LEU A 11 -5.05 4.05 -1.80
C LEU A 11 -5.16 4.62 -3.23
N PRO A 12 -5.83 5.76 -3.49
CA PRO A 12 -5.89 6.33 -4.84
C PRO A 12 -4.51 6.68 -5.38
N VAL A 13 -3.66 7.36 -4.59
CA VAL A 13 -2.31 7.74 -5.00
C VAL A 13 -1.44 6.50 -5.24
N VAL A 14 -1.51 5.52 -4.33
CA VAL A 14 -0.77 4.26 -4.49
C VAL A 14 -1.17 3.54 -5.78
N LEU A 15 -2.47 3.42 -6.07
CA LEU A 15 -2.93 2.73 -7.28
C LEU A 15 -2.63 3.50 -8.56
N ASP A 16 -2.63 4.83 -8.51
CA ASP A 16 -2.23 5.72 -9.61
C ASP A 16 -0.75 5.52 -9.95
N GLU A 17 0.14 5.63 -8.96
CA GLU A 17 1.59 5.41 -9.13
C GLU A 17 1.91 3.99 -9.60
N LEU A 18 1.19 2.99 -9.08
CA LEU A 18 1.36 1.61 -9.49
C LEU A 18 0.82 1.34 -10.90
N ALA A 19 -0.19 2.07 -11.38
CA ALA A 19 -0.76 1.86 -12.71
C ALA A 19 0.28 2.04 -13.84
N ASP A 20 1.23 2.95 -13.63
CA ASP A 20 2.29 3.28 -14.58
C ASP A 20 3.54 2.40 -14.43
N SER A 21 3.58 1.52 -13.41
CA SER A 21 4.71 0.63 -13.16
C SER A 21 4.39 -0.83 -13.50
N VAL A 22 5.41 -1.54 -14.01
CA VAL A 22 5.33 -2.97 -14.33
C VAL A 22 5.00 -3.80 -13.08
N ILE A 23 5.59 -3.44 -11.93
CA ILE A 23 5.35 -4.11 -10.65
C ILE A 23 3.92 -3.82 -10.16
N GLY A 24 3.43 -2.61 -10.40
CA GLY A 24 2.08 -2.21 -10.04
C GLY A 24 0.98 -2.83 -10.88
N GLY A 25 1.28 -3.38 -12.06
CA GLY A 25 0.37 -4.30 -12.76
C GLY A 25 -0.02 -5.52 -11.92
N VAL A 26 0.91 -6.07 -11.13
CA VAL A 26 0.65 -7.22 -10.26
C VAL A 26 -0.12 -6.80 -9.01
N PHE A 27 0.35 -5.80 -8.27
CA PHE A 27 -0.33 -5.36 -7.04
C PHE A 27 -1.69 -4.72 -7.32
N GLY A 28 -1.81 -3.94 -8.38
CA GLY A 28 -3.09 -3.43 -8.85
C GLY A 28 -4.05 -4.55 -9.26
N SER A 29 -3.57 -5.69 -9.76
CA SER A 29 -4.43 -6.84 -10.09
C SER A 29 -5.07 -7.45 -8.83
N PHE A 30 -4.32 -7.53 -7.74
CA PHE A 30 -4.80 -8.00 -6.44
C PHE A 30 -5.79 -7.02 -5.83
N ALA A 31 -5.48 -5.72 -5.86
CA ALA A 31 -6.41 -4.68 -5.43
C ALA A 31 -7.71 -4.76 -6.23
N LEU A 32 -7.65 -4.81 -7.57
CA LEU A 32 -8.84 -4.91 -8.41
C LEU A 32 -9.67 -6.17 -8.09
N ALA A 33 -9.03 -7.33 -7.87
CA ALA A 33 -9.76 -8.53 -7.45
C ALA A 33 -10.47 -8.35 -6.11
N ALA A 34 -9.77 -7.81 -5.11
CA ALA A 34 -10.33 -7.59 -3.78
C ALA A 34 -11.54 -6.65 -3.81
N TYR A 35 -11.41 -5.54 -4.56
CA TYR A 35 -12.48 -4.55 -4.67
C TYR A 35 -13.65 -5.05 -5.53
N ALA A 36 -13.41 -5.70 -6.66
CA ALA A 36 -14.48 -6.29 -7.47
C ALA A 36 -15.23 -7.42 -6.74
N GLY A 37 -14.56 -8.14 -5.84
CA GLY A 37 -15.19 -9.13 -4.96
C GLY A 37 -16.00 -8.55 -3.81
N SER A 38 -15.73 -7.30 -3.41
CA SER A 38 -16.34 -6.65 -2.24
C SER A 38 -17.40 -5.62 -2.61
N TYR A 39 -17.30 -5.00 -3.79
CA TYR A 39 -18.14 -3.89 -4.23
C TYR A 39 -18.84 -4.24 -5.56
N PRO A 40 -20.18 -4.39 -5.56
CA PRO A 40 -20.93 -4.78 -6.76
C PRO A 40 -20.83 -3.80 -7.94
N ASP A 41 -20.44 -2.55 -7.69
CA ASP A 41 -20.25 -1.52 -8.73
C ASP A 41 -18.83 -1.48 -9.31
N VAL A 42 -17.92 -2.34 -8.83
CA VAL A 42 -16.56 -2.46 -9.36
C VAL A 42 -16.45 -3.71 -10.22
N GLU A 43 -16.31 -3.54 -11.53
CA GLU A 43 -16.16 -4.65 -12.46
C GLU A 43 -14.76 -4.70 -13.08
N ALA A 44 -14.04 -5.81 -12.91
CA ALA A 44 -12.67 -5.96 -13.42
C ALA A 44 -12.55 -5.75 -14.94
N ARG A 45 -13.61 -6.06 -15.71
CA ARG A 45 -13.63 -5.91 -17.17
C ARG A 45 -13.56 -4.45 -17.64
N ASP A 46 -13.89 -3.49 -16.78
CA ASP A 46 -13.89 -2.05 -17.08
C ASP A 46 -12.49 -1.44 -16.96
N TYR A 47 -11.62 -2.09 -16.18
CA TYR A 47 -10.26 -1.63 -15.89
C TYR A 47 -9.19 -2.41 -16.65
N VAL A 48 -9.49 -3.61 -17.16
CA VAL A 48 -8.51 -4.49 -17.81
C VAL A 48 -8.76 -4.63 -19.32
N ARG A 49 -7.73 -4.36 -20.12
CA ARG A 49 -7.77 -4.53 -21.59
C ARG A 49 -8.17 -5.96 -21.94
N PRO A 50 -9.01 -6.19 -22.97
CA PRO A 50 -9.46 -7.54 -23.35
C PRO A 50 -8.32 -8.56 -23.48
N GLY A 51 -7.19 -8.17 -24.09
CA GLY A 51 -6.02 -9.04 -24.26
C GLY A 51 -5.23 -9.36 -22.99
N ALA A 52 -5.42 -8.60 -21.90
CA ALA A 52 -4.73 -8.80 -20.62
C ALA A 52 -5.56 -9.57 -19.58
N ARG A 53 -6.85 -9.83 -19.85
CA ARG A 53 -7.78 -10.40 -18.85
C ARG A 53 -7.35 -11.76 -18.31
N LEU A 54 -6.90 -12.67 -19.19
CA LEU A 54 -6.43 -14.00 -18.75
C LEU A 54 -5.15 -13.91 -17.92
N MET A 55 -4.25 -12.99 -18.26
CA MET A 55 -3.02 -12.74 -17.50
C MET A 55 -3.38 -12.21 -16.11
N VAL A 56 -4.20 -11.16 -16.03
CA VAL A 56 -4.66 -10.56 -14.76
C VAL A 56 -5.39 -11.58 -13.89
N GLN A 57 -6.30 -12.36 -14.46
CA GLN A 57 -7.00 -13.42 -13.72
C GLN A 57 -6.03 -14.47 -13.18
N SER A 58 -4.99 -14.83 -13.95
CA SER A 58 -3.95 -15.76 -13.50
C SER A 58 -3.09 -15.17 -12.38
N MET A 59 -2.83 -13.86 -12.38
CA MET A 59 -2.14 -13.18 -11.28
C MET A 59 -2.96 -13.26 -9.99
N GLN A 60 -4.26 -12.96 -10.08
CA GLN A 60 -5.20 -12.92 -8.95
C GLN A 60 -5.37 -14.27 -8.23
N GLN A 61 -5.09 -15.38 -8.90
CA GLN A 61 -5.20 -16.73 -8.32
C GLN A 61 -3.94 -17.20 -7.59
N ARG A 62 -2.85 -16.42 -7.62
CA ARG A 62 -1.57 -16.79 -7.01
C ARG A 62 -1.41 -16.11 -5.65
N CYS A 63 -0.87 -16.83 -4.68
CA CYS A 63 -0.44 -16.23 -3.42
C CYS A 63 0.88 -15.49 -3.64
N LEU A 64 1.10 -14.35 -2.97
CA LEU A 64 2.37 -13.61 -3.07
C LEU A 64 3.61 -14.46 -2.74
N THR A 65 3.45 -15.49 -1.90
CA THR A 65 4.49 -16.43 -1.49
C THR A 65 4.71 -17.60 -2.46
N ASP A 66 3.88 -17.73 -3.49
CA ASP A 66 4.00 -18.78 -4.50
C ASP A 66 5.14 -18.44 -5.48
N PRO A 67 6.05 -19.39 -5.82
CA PRO A 67 6.96 -19.25 -6.96
C PRO A 67 6.27 -18.79 -8.25
N GLY A 68 4.98 -19.11 -8.43
CA GLY A 68 4.14 -18.57 -9.50
C GLY A 68 4.05 -17.04 -9.52
N THR A 69 4.13 -16.34 -8.40
CA THR A 69 4.13 -14.86 -8.35
C THR A 69 5.39 -14.27 -8.95
N LEU A 70 6.56 -14.92 -8.80
CA LEU A 70 7.78 -14.53 -9.51
C LEU A 70 7.63 -14.70 -11.03
N VAL A 71 6.92 -15.73 -11.48
CA VAL A 71 6.59 -15.92 -12.91
C VAL A 71 5.59 -14.86 -13.38
N SER A 72 4.63 -14.43 -12.55
CA SER A 72 3.72 -13.33 -12.86
C SER A 72 4.45 -12.00 -13.00
N LEU A 73 5.35 -11.70 -12.07
CA LEU A 73 6.21 -10.52 -12.12
C LEU A 73 7.10 -10.56 -13.37
N ALA A 74 7.75 -11.68 -13.65
CA ALA A 74 8.55 -11.87 -14.86
C ALA A 74 7.70 -11.69 -16.13
N THR A 75 6.50 -12.29 -16.19
CA THR A 75 5.59 -12.16 -17.35
C THR A 75 5.13 -10.72 -17.55
N ALA A 76 4.82 -10.00 -16.47
CA ALA A 76 4.48 -8.59 -16.52
C ALA A 76 5.64 -7.77 -17.11
N VAL A 77 6.87 -8.01 -16.64
CA VAL A 77 8.11 -7.40 -17.17
C VAL A 77 8.31 -7.70 -18.65
N PHE A 78 8.08 -8.94 -19.10
CA PHE A 78 8.24 -9.30 -20.51
C PHE A 78 7.15 -8.76 -21.44
N SER A 79 5.98 -8.39 -20.91
CA SER A 79 4.84 -7.91 -21.72
C SER A 79 4.91 -6.43 -22.08
N ASP A 80 5.74 -5.65 -21.39
CA ASP A 80 6.05 -4.22 -21.59
C ASP A 80 4.82 -3.28 -21.75
N ALA A 81 3.64 -3.73 -21.31
CA ALA A 81 2.40 -2.99 -21.45
C ALA A 81 1.48 -3.21 -20.25
N ALA A 82 1.19 -2.13 -19.52
CA ALA A 82 0.29 -2.14 -18.38
C ALA A 82 -1.04 -2.84 -18.71
N PRO A 83 -1.60 -3.71 -17.84
CA PRO A 83 -2.81 -4.47 -18.17
C PRO A 83 -4.07 -3.59 -18.29
N TRP A 84 -3.96 -2.32 -17.92
CA TRP A 84 -5.06 -1.39 -17.70
C TRP A 84 -5.63 -0.81 -18.99
N SER A 85 -6.97 -0.79 -19.12
CA SER A 85 -7.69 -0.09 -20.20
C SER A 85 -7.98 1.38 -19.86
N ARG A 86 -7.87 1.72 -18.58
CA ARG A 86 -8.00 3.06 -18.00
C ARG A 86 -7.25 3.08 -16.67
N ASN A 87 -7.00 4.25 -16.12
CA ASN A 87 -6.40 4.36 -14.79
C ASN A 87 -7.27 3.65 -13.72
N PRO A 88 -6.72 2.70 -12.94
CA PRO A 88 -7.44 2.00 -11.88
C PRO A 88 -7.75 2.87 -10.66
N ALA A 89 -7.12 4.04 -10.51
CA ALA A 89 -7.45 5.02 -9.48
C ALA A 89 -8.71 5.85 -9.79
N GLU A 90 -9.37 5.62 -10.93
CA GLU A 90 -10.57 6.35 -11.35
C GLU A 90 -11.86 5.51 -11.28
N GLY A 91 -13.00 6.15 -11.56
CA GLY A 91 -14.27 5.47 -11.76
C GLY A 91 -14.84 4.88 -10.47
N ALA A 92 -15.52 3.74 -10.58
CA ALA A 92 -16.06 3.05 -9.42
C ALA A 92 -14.94 2.55 -8.49
N LEU A 93 -13.82 2.05 -9.04
CA LEU A 93 -12.70 1.59 -8.23
C LEU A 93 -12.09 2.76 -7.46
N GLY A 94 -11.75 3.86 -8.13
CA GLY A 94 -11.24 5.09 -7.51
C GLY A 94 -12.07 5.56 -6.33
N ARG A 95 -13.39 5.69 -6.52
CA ARG A 95 -14.34 6.06 -5.45
C ARG A 95 -14.28 5.09 -4.27
N ARG A 96 -14.18 3.78 -4.52
CA ARG A 96 -14.04 2.80 -3.42
C ARG A 96 -12.66 2.88 -2.75
N LEU A 97 -11.59 3.17 -3.48
CA LEU A 97 -10.27 3.39 -2.90
C LEU A 97 -10.29 4.58 -1.94
N GLU A 98 -10.91 5.69 -2.34
CA GLU A 98 -11.11 6.89 -1.51
C GLU A 98 -11.91 6.58 -0.23
N GLU A 99 -13.02 5.85 -0.35
CA GLU A 99 -13.84 5.43 0.79
C GLU A 99 -13.08 4.54 1.81
N ASN A 100 -12.01 3.88 1.37
CA ASN A 100 -11.20 2.97 2.20
C ASN A 100 -9.91 3.62 2.72
N ILE A 101 -9.69 4.93 2.52
CA ILE A 101 -8.61 5.65 3.20
C ILE A 101 -8.92 5.69 4.71
N PRO A 102 -7.99 5.28 5.60
CA PRO A 102 -8.23 5.30 7.04
C PRO A 102 -8.33 6.72 7.60
N THR A 103 -9.54 7.30 7.56
CA THR A 103 -9.80 8.71 7.96
C THR A 103 -10.53 8.88 9.28
N LEU A 104 -10.93 7.80 9.94
CA LEU A 104 -11.56 7.87 11.26
C LEU A 104 -10.50 8.12 12.36
N PRO A 105 -10.86 8.81 13.45
CA PRO A 105 -9.94 9.02 14.57
C PRO A 105 -9.51 7.70 15.20
N ILE A 106 -8.21 7.54 15.42
CA ILE A 106 -7.61 6.42 16.15
C ILE A 106 -7.29 6.90 17.55
N SER A 107 -8.04 6.42 18.55
CA SER A 107 -7.93 6.85 19.96
C SER A 107 -6.70 6.32 20.70
N PHE A 108 -5.80 5.63 20.00
CA PHE A 108 -4.57 5.05 20.55
C PHE A 108 -3.36 5.66 19.85
N PRO A 109 -2.19 5.70 20.50
CA PRO A 109 -0.96 6.13 19.85
C PRO A 109 -0.70 5.34 18.56
N VAL A 110 -0.38 6.06 17.49
CA VAL A 110 -0.07 5.49 16.16
C VAL A 110 1.41 5.66 15.88
N LEU A 111 2.10 4.58 15.52
CA LEU A 111 3.41 4.61 14.87
C LEU A 111 3.20 4.29 13.40
N LEU A 112 3.71 5.16 12.54
CA LEU A 112 3.78 4.93 11.11
C LEU A 112 5.25 4.99 10.68
N ALA A 113 5.75 3.88 10.16
CA ALA A 113 7.12 3.76 9.67
C ALA A 113 7.13 3.68 8.14
N GLN A 114 8.05 4.39 7.50
CA GLN A 114 8.17 4.45 6.03
C GLN A 114 9.62 4.27 5.59
N GLY A 115 9.83 3.49 4.53
CA GLY A 115 11.12 3.40 3.86
C GLY A 115 11.34 4.63 2.98
N GLY A 116 12.48 5.32 3.13
CA GLY A 116 12.77 6.54 2.38
C GLY A 116 13.07 6.31 0.89
N ALA A 117 13.34 5.06 0.49
CA ALA A 117 13.57 4.62 -0.89
C ALA A 117 12.53 3.58 -1.34
N ASP A 118 11.36 3.55 -0.71
CA ASP A 118 10.27 2.65 -1.06
C ASP A 118 9.67 3.00 -2.43
N THR A 119 9.66 2.02 -3.33
CA THR A 119 9.14 2.14 -4.70
C THR A 119 7.78 1.48 -4.89
N LEU A 120 7.27 0.78 -3.87
CA LEU A 120 5.93 0.18 -3.88
C LEU A 120 4.92 1.12 -3.23
N ILE A 121 5.28 1.70 -2.08
CA ILE A 121 4.51 2.70 -1.36
C ILE A 121 5.38 3.94 -1.23
N SER A 122 5.20 4.90 -2.13
CA SER A 122 6.08 6.05 -2.20
C SER A 122 6.01 6.89 -0.92
N SER A 123 7.14 7.50 -0.56
CA SER A 123 7.18 8.47 0.55
C SER A 123 6.19 9.61 0.31
N ALA A 124 5.98 10.05 -0.94
CA ALA A 124 5.04 11.12 -1.26
C ALA A 124 3.58 10.73 -0.94
N ALA A 125 3.16 9.51 -1.31
CA ALA A 125 1.84 8.97 -0.96
C ALA A 125 1.68 8.89 0.57
N GLN A 126 2.73 8.48 1.27
CA GLN A 126 2.70 8.34 2.71
C GLN A 126 2.70 9.68 3.45
N ASP A 127 3.52 10.63 3.00
CA ASP A 127 3.65 11.98 3.55
C ASP A 127 2.33 12.76 3.41
N SER A 128 1.66 12.66 2.25
CA SER A 128 0.34 13.29 2.04
C SER A 128 -0.72 12.75 3.00
N TYR A 129 -0.78 11.43 3.20
CA TYR A 129 -1.68 10.83 4.18
C TYR A 129 -1.36 11.36 5.59
N VAL A 130 -0.10 11.33 6.03
CA VAL A 130 0.28 11.80 7.37
C VAL A 130 -0.08 13.28 7.56
N ALA A 131 0.20 14.13 6.58
CA ALA A 131 -0.14 15.56 6.63
C ALA A 131 -1.65 15.78 6.81
N ASP A 132 -2.49 15.08 6.03
CA ASP A 132 -3.95 15.17 6.15
C ASP A 132 -4.45 14.70 7.53
N ARG A 133 -3.87 13.62 8.06
CA ARG A 133 -4.22 13.10 9.39
C ARG A 133 -3.79 14.06 10.50
N CYS A 134 -2.58 14.61 10.43
CA CYS A 134 -2.09 15.60 11.39
C CYS A 134 -2.97 16.87 11.38
N ALA A 135 -3.35 17.36 10.19
CA ALA A 135 -4.26 18.50 10.06
C ALA A 135 -5.66 18.21 10.65
N ALA A 136 -6.11 16.96 10.61
CA ALA A 136 -7.34 16.49 11.25
C ALA A 136 -7.19 16.23 12.77
N GLY A 137 -6.03 16.51 13.37
CA GLY A 137 -5.77 16.35 14.81
C GLY A 137 -5.46 14.92 15.25
N GLN A 138 -5.18 14.00 14.33
CA GLN A 138 -4.67 12.68 14.68
C GLN A 138 -3.24 12.79 15.20
N GLN A 139 -2.95 12.18 16.35
CA GLN A 139 -1.58 12.04 16.84
C GLN A 139 -0.90 10.88 16.11
N ILE A 140 0.26 11.13 15.51
CA ILE A 140 1.04 10.16 14.76
C ILE A 140 2.53 10.34 15.07
N ASN A 141 3.18 9.25 15.48
CA ASN A 141 4.62 9.12 15.43
C ASN A 141 5.01 8.66 14.03
N TYR A 142 5.42 9.58 13.16
CA TYR A 142 5.84 9.28 11.81
C TYR A 142 7.37 9.20 11.72
N ARG A 143 7.88 8.05 11.28
CA ARG A 143 9.32 7.79 11.14
C ARG A 143 9.65 7.39 9.72
N THR A 144 10.67 8.02 9.16
CA THR A 144 11.23 7.65 7.86
C THR A 144 12.62 7.03 8.05
N TYR A 145 12.90 5.97 7.30
CA TYR A 145 14.17 5.25 7.36
C TYR A 145 14.90 5.43 6.03
N GLU A 146 15.90 6.33 6.02
CA GLU A 146 16.65 6.70 4.83
C GLU A 146 17.26 5.48 4.12
N GLY A 147 17.18 5.46 2.79
CA GLY A 147 17.75 4.40 1.95
C GLY A 147 17.07 3.04 2.04
N ARG A 148 16.04 2.87 2.87
CA ARG A 148 15.26 1.62 2.94
C ARG A 148 14.20 1.59 1.87
N ASP A 149 14.21 0.53 1.07
CA ASP A 149 13.10 0.18 0.18
C ASP A 149 11.98 -0.53 0.98
N HIS A 150 10.90 -0.92 0.29
CA HIS A 150 9.72 -1.52 0.92
C HIS A 150 10.06 -2.71 1.82
N MET A 151 10.87 -3.65 1.32
CA MET A 151 11.26 -4.84 2.06
C MET A 151 12.37 -4.55 3.07
N GLY A 152 13.34 -3.72 2.69
CA GLY A 152 14.46 -3.30 3.52
C GLY A 152 14.04 -2.55 4.78
N LEU A 153 12.82 -2.00 4.81
CA LEU A 153 12.19 -1.46 6.02
C LEU A 153 11.83 -2.55 7.04
N VAL A 154 11.36 -3.72 6.58
CA VAL A 154 10.76 -4.77 7.42
C VAL A 154 11.61 -6.04 7.56
N THR A 155 12.77 -6.10 6.90
CA THR A 155 13.71 -7.23 7.00
C THR A 155 14.90 -6.95 7.91
N ASP A 156 15.70 -7.99 8.14
CA ASP A 156 16.90 -7.95 8.98
C ASP A 156 17.84 -6.79 8.62
N GLY A 157 18.36 -6.14 9.66
CA GLY A 157 19.23 -4.97 9.55
C GLY A 157 18.49 -3.63 9.47
N SER A 158 17.16 -3.60 9.44
CA SER A 158 16.38 -2.36 9.60
C SER A 158 16.42 -1.87 11.05
N ALA A 159 16.67 -0.56 11.25
CA ALA A 159 16.60 0.07 12.57
C ALA A 159 15.16 0.09 13.14
N LEU A 160 14.15 -0.01 12.27
CA LEU A 160 12.75 -0.08 12.67
C LEU A 160 12.47 -1.27 13.60
N LEU A 161 13.08 -2.43 13.35
CA LEU A 161 12.73 -3.66 14.08
C LEU A 161 12.95 -3.54 15.59
N PRO A 162 14.16 -3.20 16.10
CA PRO A 162 14.35 -2.97 17.53
C PRO A 162 13.48 -1.81 18.06
N GLU A 163 13.37 -0.72 17.32
CA GLU A 163 12.54 0.43 17.71
C GLU A 163 11.05 0.09 17.84
N LEU A 164 10.53 -0.80 16.98
CA LEU A 164 9.15 -1.27 17.02
C LEU A 164 8.90 -2.12 18.26
N TYR A 165 9.85 -2.97 18.65
CA TYR A 165 9.75 -3.73 19.89
C TYR A 165 9.72 -2.82 21.11
N GLU A 166 10.62 -1.83 21.18
CA GLU A 166 10.66 -0.83 22.25
C GLU A 166 9.36 -0.01 22.30
N TRP A 167 8.94 0.53 21.15
CA TRP A 167 7.70 1.28 21.03
C TRP A 167 6.49 0.46 21.48
N THR A 168 6.46 -0.83 21.15
CA THR A 168 5.38 -1.74 21.56
C THR A 168 5.39 -1.96 23.07
N ALA A 169 6.57 -2.19 23.66
CA ALA A 169 6.72 -2.34 25.11
C ALA A 169 6.24 -1.09 25.87
N ASP A 170 6.57 0.10 25.36
CA ASP A 170 6.10 1.38 25.90
C ASP A 170 4.57 1.49 25.90
N ARG A 171 3.89 0.94 24.88
CA ARG A 171 2.41 0.94 24.85
C ARG A 171 1.83 0.00 25.90
N LEU A 172 2.50 -1.10 26.22
CA LEU A 172 2.07 -2.05 27.24
C LEU A 172 2.24 -1.49 28.67
N THR A 173 3.28 -0.69 28.89
CA THR A 173 3.56 -0.02 30.17
C THR A 173 2.88 1.34 30.31
N ARG A 174 2.14 1.79 29.28
CA ARG A 174 1.48 3.10 29.20
C ARG A 174 2.46 4.27 29.29
N ALA A 175 3.69 4.10 28.82
CA ALA A 175 4.63 5.19 28.67
C ALA A 175 4.08 6.23 27.67
N PRO A 176 4.36 7.54 27.90
CA PRO A 176 3.94 8.62 27.00
C PRO A 176 4.32 8.31 25.55
N ALA A 177 3.40 8.58 24.63
CA ALA A 177 3.69 8.44 23.20
C ALA A 177 4.29 9.73 22.66
N VAL A 178 5.35 9.59 21.86
CA VAL A 178 5.87 10.69 21.05
C VAL A 178 4.91 10.92 19.88
N ASP A 179 4.56 12.17 19.64
CA ASP A 179 3.79 12.67 18.51
C ASP A 179 4.72 13.53 17.64
N THR A 180 4.65 13.34 16.32
CA THR A 180 5.45 14.12 15.34
C THR A 180 4.58 14.86 14.34
N CYS A 181 3.26 14.82 14.52
CA CYS A 181 2.42 15.95 14.16
C CYS A 181 2.78 17.14 15.10
#